data_AF-A0A1A0FHC6-F1
#
_entry.id   AF-A0A1A0FHC6-F1
#
_cell.length_a   1.000
_cell.length_b   1.000
_cell.length_c   1.000
_cell.angle_alpha   90.00
_cell.angle_beta   90.00
_cell.angle_gamma   90.00
#
_symmetry.space_group_name_H-M   'P 1'
#
loop_
_entity.id
_entity.type
_entity.pdbx_description
1 polymer ?
#
loop_
_entity_poly.entity_id
_entity_poly.type
_entity_poly.pdbx_seq_one_letter_code
_entity_poly.pdbx_strand_id
1 'polypeptide(L)'
;MKWMPFSFICLLALGGCQAVPSSLPYADPPPSQACYFPSAASSTLTASVDVLTEWGFSLDASDTRLGLLSASRERELHGASDLYAWPHFSSRTSLSVFGGMGIGGRSHLGVGLGGGFGQLPTEVERVSLLWDNHHVRVSRDIRRFDQYGSLRTGRSASTDDFCARFQRALDAYTATGDSPS
;
A
#
# COMPACT_ATOMS: atom_id res chain seq x y z
N MET A 1 -29.34 -45.16 -33.67
CA MET A 1 -29.58 -44.81 -32.25
C MET A 1 -28.79 -43.55 -31.94
N LYS A 2 -29.48 -42.51 -31.46
CA LYS A 2 -28.99 -41.12 -31.34
C LYS A 2 -28.13 -40.99 -30.08
N TRP A 3 -26.84 -40.69 -30.23
CA TRP A 3 -25.86 -40.56 -29.14
C TRP A 3 -25.42 -39.09 -29.04
N MET A 4 -26.32 -38.24 -28.55
CA MET A 4 -26.02 -36.85 -28.19
C MET A 4 -26.73 -36.53 -26.88
N PRO A 5 -26.08 -36.76 -25.72
CA PRO A 5 -26.32 -35.86 -24.59
C PRO A 5 -25.07 -35.53 -23.75
N PHE A 6 -23.87 -36.00 -24.13
CA PHE A 6 -22.68 -35.79 -23.28
C PHE A 6 -21.98 -34.44 -23.50
N SER A 7 -22.03 -33.90 -24.72
CA SER A 7 -21.34 -32.64 -25.07
C SER A 7 -21.95 -31.40 -24.40
N PHE A 8 -23.23 -31.44 -24.03
CA PHE A 8 -23.93 -30.29 -23.44
C PHE A 8 -23.59 -30.12 -21.94
N ILE A 9 -23.25 -31.21 -21.25
CA ILE A 9 -22.89 -31.20 -19.82
C ILE A 9 -21.51 -30.59 -19.61
N CYS A 10 -20.55 -30.82 -20.52
CA CYS A 10 -19.23 -30.18 -20.44
C CYS A 10 -19.29 -28.66 -20.62
N LEU A 11 -20.19 -28.12 -21.46
CA LEU A 11 -20.33 -26.67 -21.66
C LEU A 11 -20.86 -25.94 -20.42
N LEU A 12 -21.65 -26.60 -19.57
CA LEU A 12 -22.14 -26.02 -18.31
C LEU A 12 -21.07 -26.00 -17.19
N ALA A 13 -20.07 -26.88 -17.26
CA ALA A 13 -18.98 -26.94 -16.28
C ALA A 13 -17.91 -25.83 -16.50
N LEU A 14 -17.83 -25.25 -17.70
CA LEU A 14 -16.96 -24.10 -17.98
C LEU A 14 -17.59 -22.75 -17.59
N GLY A 15 -18.87 -22.72 -17.20
CA GLY A 15 -19.55 -21.55 -16.66
C GLY A 15 -19.22 -21.26 -15.19
N GLY A 16 -17.98 -21.54 -14.78
CA GLY A 16 -17.50 -21.25 -13.43
C GLY A 16 -17.69 -19.77 -13.12
N CYS A 17 -18.60 -19.52 -12.19
CA CYS A 17 -19.00 -18.21 -11.69
C CYS A 17 -17.79 -17.26 -11.56
N GLN A 18 -17.81 -16.18 -12.34
CA GLN A 18 -17.19 -14.92 -11.97
C GLN A 18 -17.87 -14.47 -10.67
N ALA A 19 -17.46 -15.03 -9.54
CA ALA A 19 -17.92 -14.62 -8.23
C ALA A 19 -17.32 -13.25 -7.98
N VAL A 20 -18.06 -12.20 -8.35
CA VAL A 20 -17.76 -10.83 -7.94
C VAL A 20 -17.67 -10.86 -6.42
N PRO A 21 -16.52 -10.50 -5.83
CA PRO A 21 -16.39 -10.50 -4.38
C PRO A 21 -17.47 -9.58 -3.80
N SER A 22 -18.26 -10.10 -2.85
CA SER A 22 -19.40 -9.41 -2.26
C SER A 22 -19.01 -8.16 -1.46
N SER A 23 -17.72 -7.94 -1.26
CA SER A 23 -17.15 -6.74 -0.65
C SER A 23 -15.90 -6.33 -1.42
N LEU A 24 -15.79 -5.03 -1.70
CA LEU A 24 -14.56 -4.43 -2.18
C LEU A 24 -13.45 -4.61 -1.14
N PRO A 25 -12.16 -4.68 -1.56
CA PRO A 25 -11.05 -4.65 -0.63
C PRO A 25 -11.16 -3.41 0.26
N TYR A 26 -11.30 -3.64 1.56
CA TYR A 26 -11.52 -2.61 2.57
C TYR A 26 -10.22 -2.33 3.31
N ALA A 27 -9.90 -1.05 3.52
CA ALA A 27 -8.78 -0.65 4.35
C ALA A 27 -9.19 -0.74 5.82
N ASP A 28 -8.53 -1.61 6.58
CA ASP A 28 -8.69 -1.69 8.03
C ASP A 28 -7.44 -1.12 8.73
N PRO A 29 -7.56 -0.05 9.53
CA PRO A 29 -8.75 0.79 9.78
C PRO A 29 -9.13 1.69 8.57
N PRO A 30 -10.40 2.16 8.49
CA PRO A 30 -10.80 3.10 7.45
C PRO A 30 -9.97 4.39 7.52
N PRO A 31 -9.73 5.03 6.37
CA PRO A 31 -9.04 6.31 6.35
C PRO A 31 -9.86 7.37 7.11
N SER A 32 -9.17 8.23 7.87
CA SER A 32 -9.81 9.37 8.53
C SER A 32 -10.40 10.34 7.50
N GLN A 33 -11.49 11.01 7.87
CA GLN A 33 -12.05 12.12 7.10
C GLN A 33 -11.06 13.28 6.95
N ALA A 34 -10.18 13.49 7.94
CA ALA A 34 -9.13 14.52 7.86
C ALA A 34 -8.10 14.25 6.75
N CYS A 35 -8.05 13.04 6.17
CA CYS A 35 -7.20 12.73 5.03
C CYS A 35 -7.77 13.18 3.69
N TYR A 36 -8.91 13.88 3.70
CA TYR A 36 -9.49 14.55 2.56
C TYR A 36 -9.78 16.00 2.94
N PHE A 37 -9.06 16.95 2.35
CA PHE A 37 -9.16 18.37 2.70
C PHE A 37 -9.01 19.26 1.46
N PRO A 38 -9.58 20.47 1.46
CA PRO A 38 -9.48 21.39 0.34
C PRO A 38 -8.08 21.97 0.22
N SER A 39 -7.59 22.13 -1.00
CA SER A 39 -6.35 22.84 -1.32
C SER A 39 -6.40 23.35 -2.76
N ALA A 40 -6.45 24.66 -2.92
CA ALA A 40 -6.58 25.33 -4.23
C ALA A 40 -5.27 25.93 -4.74
N ALA A 41 -4.19 25.85 -3.95
CA ALA A 41 -2.90 26.42 -4.34
C ALA A 41 -2.27 25.59 -5.46
N SER A 42 -1.81 26.26 -6.51
CA SER A 42 -1.10 25.57 -7.61
C SER A 42 0.24 24.97 -7.17
N SER A 43 0.80 25.48 -6.07
CA SER A 43 2.03 25.04 -5.42
C SER A 43 1.85 23.80 -4.52
N THR A 44 0.62 23.27 -4.37
CA THR A 44 0.30 22.18 -3.44
C THR A 44 1.14 20.92 -3.65
N LEU A 45 1.38 20.49 -4.89
CA LEU A 45 2.22 19.32 -5.16
C LEU A 45 3.68 19.55 -4.76
N THR A 46 4.25 20.70 -5.13
CA THR A 46 5.64 21.04 -4.81
C THR A 46 5.82 21.16 -3.30
N ALA A 47 4.93 21.90 -2.63
CA ALA A 47 4.93 22.03 -1.17
C ALA A 47 4.75 20.67 -0.47
N SER A 48 3.97 19.75 -1.05
CA SER A 48 3.82 18.39 -0.52
C SER A 48 5.12 17.58 -0.59
N VAL A 49 5.89 17.74 -1.68
CA VAL A 49 7.22 17.10 -1.81
C VAL A 49 8.15 17.63 -0.72
N ASP A 50 8.17 18.95 -0.50
CA ASP A 50 9.03 19.58 0.50
C ASP A 50 8.68 19.10 1.92
N VAL A 51 7.39 19.11 2.27
CA VAL A 51 6.91 18.63 3.58
C VAL A 51 7.28 17.16 3.80
N LEU A 52 7.07 16.28 2.81
CA LEU A 52 7.38 14.86 2.96
C LEU A 52 8.89 14.61 3.05
N THR A 53 9.68 15.33 2.28
CA THR A 53 11.15 15.23 2.30
C THR A 53 11.71 15.67 3.66
N GLU A 54 11.21 16.79 4.20
CA GLU A 54 11.57 17.27 5.54
C GLU A 54 11.18 16.27 6.63
N TRP A 55 10.09 15.53 6.44
CA TRP A 55 9.67 14.46 7.35
C TRP A 55 10.46 13.15 7.18
N GLY A 56 11.47 13.15 6.30
CA GLY A 56 12.36 12.02 6.05
C GLY A 56 11.78 10.95 5.12
N PHE A 57 10.78 11.28 4.31
CA PHE A 57 10.34 10.42 3.22
C PHE A 57 11.19 10.64 1.98
N SER A 58 11.48 9.55 1.27
CA SER A 58 12.07 9.55 -0.05
C SER A 58 10.96 9.55 -1.11
N LEU A 59 11.14 10.35 -2.16
CA LEU A 59 10.19 10.44 -3.27
C LEU A 59 10.25 9.17 -4.14
N ASP A 60 9.14 8.45 -4.26
CA ASP A 60 9.04 7.26 -5.11
C ASP A 60 8.59 7.62 -6.54
N ALA A 61 7.55 8.48 -6.63
CA ALA A 61 6.98 8.91 -7.89
C ALA A 61 6.25 10.24 -7.74
N SER A 62 6.30 11.10 -8.75
CA SER A 62 5.46 12.29 -8.87
C SER A 62 4.98 12.46 -10.31
N ASP A 63 3.69 12.71 -10.47
CA ASP A 63 3.05 13.00 -11.76
C ASP A 63 2.14 14.21 -11.59
N THR A 64 2.56 15.36 -12.13
CA THR A 64 1.82 16.61 -12.05
C THR A 64 0.58 16.63 -12.92
N ARG A 65 0.47 15.78 -13.95
CA ARG A 65 -0.71 15.70 -14.82
C ARG A 65 -1.83 14.92 -14.14
N LEU A 66 -1.48 13.89 -13.37
CA LEU A 66 -2.41 13.11 -12.57
C LEU A 66 -2.64 13.69 -11.17
N GLY A 67 -1.85 14.69 -10.78
CA GLY A 67 -1.85 15.21 -9.41
C GLY A 67 -1.41 14.18 -8.38
N LEU A 68 -0.60 13.21 -8.79
CA LEU A 68 -0.21 12.07 -7.97
C LEU A 68 1.20 12.27 -7.42
N LEU A 69 1.36 11.99 -6.13
CA LEU A 69 2.64 12.00 -5.45
C LEU A 69 2.72 10.77 -4.55
N SER A 70 3.81 10.02 -4.64
CA SER A 70 4.07 8.84 -3.81
C SER A 70 5.46 8.96 -3.21
N ALA A 71 5.55 8.72 -1.90
CA ALA A 71 6.79 8.76 -1.15
C ALA A 71 6.82 7.63 -0.12
N SER A 72 8.01 7.15 0.19
CA SER A 72 8.19 6.08 1.18
C SER A 72 9.36 6.35 2.12
N ARG A 73 9.28 5.75 3.31
CA ARG A 73 10.33 5.76 4.31
C ARG A 73 10.50 4.36 4.86
N GLU A 74 11.74 3.94 4.98
CA GLU A 74 12.10 2.66 5.58
C GLU A 74 12.69 2.87 6.97
N ARG A 75 12.37 1.95 7.88
CA ARG A 75 12.91 1.93 9.24
C ARG A 75 13.20 0.51 9.66
N GLU A 76 14.44 0.26 10.09
CA GLU A 76 14.82 -1.00 10.71
C GLU A 76 14.14 -1.17 12.08
N LEU A 77 13.57 -2.34 12.32
CA LEU A 77 12.93 -2.70 13.57
C LEU A 77 13.92 -3.48 14.45
N HIS A 78 14.74 -2.74 15.19
CA HIS A 78 15.66 -3.34 16.17
C HIS A 78 14.89 -4.08 17.28
N GLY A 79 15.34 -5.30 17.62
CA GLY A 79 14.71 -6.15 18.63
C GLY A 79 13.41 -6.85 18.17
N ALA A 80 12.94 -6.59 16.95
CA ALA A 80 11.78 -7.30 16.39
C ALA A 80 12.14 -8.64 15.72
N SER A 81 13.43 -8.96 15.59
CA SER A 81 13.90 -10.25 15.07
C SER A 81 13.29 -11.40 15.85
N ASP A 82 13.21 -11.29 17.19
CA ASP A 82 12.71 -12.35 18.06
C ASP A 82 11.19 -12.54 17.95
N LEU A 83 10.44 -11.46 17.66
CA LEU A 83 9.00 -11.52 17.39
C LEU A 83 8.67 -12.32 16.11
N TYR A 84 9.59 -12.35 15.16
CA TYR A 84 9.45 -13.07 13.89
C TYR A 84 10.31 -14.34 13.81
N ALA A 85 11.13 -14.64 14.84
CA ALA A 85 11.96 -15.83 14.95
C ALA A 85 11.21 -17.09 15.44
N TRP A 86 9.90 -17.01 15.66
CA TRP A 86 9.13 -18.18 16.13
C TRP A 86 9.19 -19.32 15.09
N PRO A 87 9.56 -20.55 15.49
CA PRO A 87 9.93 -21.58 14.55
C PRO A 87 8.69 -22.10 13.82
N HIS A 88 8.84 -22.32 12.53
CA HIS A 88 7.93 -23.05 11.67
C HIS A 88 7.69 -24.49 12.19
N PHE A 89 6.86 -24.66 13.21
CA PHE A 89 6.33 -25.96 13.64
C PHE A 89 4.94 -25.78 14.27
N SER A 90 3.95 -25.44 13.45
CA SER A 90 2.58 -25.91 13.67
C SER A 90 2.25 -26.93 12.59
N SER A 91 2.75 -28.14 12.81
CA SER A 91 2.28 -29.34 12.12
C SER A 91 0.79 -29.54 12.41
N ARG A 92 -0.07 -29.00 11.56
CA ARG A 92 -1.40 -29.54 11.29
C ARG A 92 -1.57 -29.68 9.78
N THR A 93 -1.01 -30.77 9.29
CA THR A 93 -1.67 -31.71 8.37
C THR A 93 -2.84 -31.12 7.59
N SER A 94 -2.56 -30.51 6.43
CA SER A 94 -3.43 -30.70 5.28
C SER A 94 -2.57 -31.25 4.15
N LEU A 95 -2.76 -32.53 3.87
CA LEU A 95 -2.34 -33.14 2.63
C LEU A 95 -3.12 -32.47 1.50
N SER A 96 -2.63 -31.37 0.96
CA SER A 96 -3.05 -30.86 -0.34
C SER A 96 -2.35 -31.69 -1.43
N VAL A 97 -2.88 -32.89 -1.66
CA VAL A 97 -2.52 -33.82 -2.77
C VAL A 97 -3.11 -33.35 -4.11
N PHE A 98 -3.45 -32.07 -4.26
CA PHE A 98 -3.93 -31.52 -5.53
C PHE A 98 -3.30 -30.16 -5.84
N GLY A 99 -2.46 -30.21 -6.87
CA GLY A 99 -2.07 -29.13 -7.80
C GLY A 99 -2.30 -27.69 -7.37
N GLY A 100 -1.19 -27.00 -7.09
CA GLY A 100 -1.19 -25.55 -6.95
C GLY A 100 0.23 -25.01 -7.04
N MET A 101 0.76 -24.93 -8.26
CA MET A 101 1.92 -24.11 -8.57
C MET A 101 1.57 -22.65 -8.23
N GLY A 102 1.93 -22.21 -7.02
CA GLY A 102 1.78 -20.83 -6.59
C GLY A 102 2.83 -19.94 -7.26
N ILE A 103 2.61 -19.61 -8.53
CA ILE A 103 3.27 -18.46 -9.16
C ILE A 103 2.54 -17.22 -8.63
N GLY A 104 3.00 -16.71 -7.48
CA GLY A 104 2.57 -15.42 -6.94
C GLY A 104 2.92 -14.31 -7.92
N GLY A 105 1.91 -13.79 -8.61
CA GLY A 105 2.05 -12.78 -9.66
C GLY A 105 2.49 -11.42 -9.12
N ARG A 106 3.64 -10.97 -9.62
CA ARG A 106 3.90 -9.70 -10.33
C ARG A 106 3.46 -8.37 -9.67
N SER A 107 4.49 -7.68 -9.17
CA SER A 107 4.90 -6.32 -9.54
C SER A 107 4.07 -5.12 -9.06
N HIS A 108 4.49 -4.52 -7.95
CA HIS A 108 4.45 -3.05 -7.78
C HIS A 108 5.78 -2.57 -7.19
N LEU A 109 6.35 -1.51 -7.76
CA LEU A 109 7.58 -0.84 -7.35
C LEU A 109 7.69 -0.67 -5.83
N GLY A 110 8.60 -1.43 -5.24
CA GLY A 110 9.20 -1.21 -3.93
C GLY A 110 10.63 -1.71 -4.06
N VAL A 111 11.58 -0.92 -3.61
CA VAL A 111 13.01 -1.24 -3.65
C VAL A 111 13.23 -2.46 -2.76
N GLY A 112 13.07 -3.66 -3.32
CA GLY A 112 13.38 -4.91 -2.64
C GLY A 112 14.89 -5.10 -2.67
N LEU A 113 15.61 -4.49 -1.72
CA LEU A 113 16.97 -4.90 -1.42
C LEU A 113 16.92 -6.34 -0.90
N GLY A 114 17.75 -7.19 -1.52
CA GLY A 114 17.68 -8.64 -1.41
C GLY A 114 17.71 -9.17 0.03
N GLY A 115 16.88 -10.18 0.28
CA GLY A 115 16.93 -10.99 1.50
C GLY A 115 18.26 -11.73 1.60
N GLY A 116 19.25 -11.07 2.21
CA GLY A 116 20.49 -11.68 2.69
C GLY A 116 20.31 -12.21 4.11
N PHE A 117 20.97 -13.31 4.43
CA PHE A 117 21.09 -13.81 5.80
C PHE A 117 21.62 -12.69 6.72
N GLY A 118 20.83 -12.28 7.72
CA GLY A 118 21.21 -11.25 8.71
C GLY A 118 20.59 -9.86 8.51
N GLN A 119 19.63 -9.69 7.58
CA GLN A 119 18.86 -8.44 7.49
C GLN A 119 17.94 -8.29 8.72
N LEU A 120 17.88 -7.10 9.31
CA LEU A 120 16.90 -6.79 10.35
C LEU A 120 15.49 -6.73 9.74
N PRO A 121 14.43 -7.06 10.50
CA PRO A 121 13.06 -6.79 10.06
C PRO A 121 12.89 -5.30 9.76
N THR A 122 12.17 -4.97 8.68
CA THR A 122 12.03 -3.59 8.21
C THR A 122 10.56 -3.17 8.17
N GLU A 123 10.29 -1.94 8.60
CA GLU A 123 9.01 -1.26 8.42
C GLU A 123 9.13 -0.29 7.25
N VAL A 124 8.28 -0.49 6.23
CA VAL A 124 8.14 0.42 5.09
C VAL A 124 6.84 1.18 5.28
N GLU A 125 6.96 2.49 5.40
CA GLU A 125 5.86 3.43 5.49
C GLU A 125 5.74 4.17 4.16
N ARG A 126 4.59 4.06 3.51
CA ARG A 126 4.30 4.70 2.23
C ARG A 126 3.17 5.70 2.38
N VAL A 127 3.33 6.84 1.73
CA VAL A 127 2.35 7.91 1.65
C VAL A 127 2.07 8.16 0.17
N SER A 128 0.78 8.19 -0.19
CA SER A 128 0.30 8.55 -1.51
C SER A 128 -0.65 9.73 -1.38
N LEU A 129 -0.45 10.72 -2.22
CA LEU A 129 -1.21 11.95 -2.27
C LEU A 129 -1.81 12.06 -3.67
N LEU A 130 -3.09 12.39 -3.72
CA LEU A 130 -3.79 12.69 -4.95
C LEU A 130 -4.41 14.08 -4.82
N TRP A 131 -4.10 14.97 -5.75
CA TRP A 131 -4.60 16.33 -5.80
C TRP A 131 -5.39 16.55 -7.09
N ASP A 132 -6.64 17.01 -6.97
CA ASP A 132 -7.55 17.24 -8.10
C ASP A 132 -7.75 18.73 -8.45
N ASN A 133 -6.80 19.58 -8.05
CA ASN A 133 -6.82 21.05 -8.09
C ASN A 133 -7.72 21.73 -7.04
N HIS A 134 -8.59 21.00 -6.35
CA HIS A 134 -9.46 21.56 -5.33
C HIS A 134 -9.33 20.87 -3.98
N HIS A 135 -9.01 19.58 -3.99
CA HIS A 135 -8.90 18.74 -2.82
C HIS A 135 -7.65 17.87 -2.90
N VAL A 136 -7.08 17.62 -1.73
CA VAL A 136 -6.02 16.65 -1.53
C VAL A 136 -6.60 15.45 -0.82
N ARG A 137 -6.32 14.27 -1.35
CA ARG A 137 -6.57 12.99 -0.71
C ARG A 137 -5.26 12.33 -0.33
N VAL A 138 -5.12 12.04 0.96
CA VAL A 138 -3.96 11.37 1.54
C VAL A 138 -4.29 9.91 1.82
N SER A 139 -3.39 9.02 1.43
CA SER A 139 -3.42 7.62 1.84
C SER A 139 -2.05 7.25 2.39
N ARG A 140 -2.04 6.62 3.56
CA ARG A 140 -0.83 6.17 4.23
C ARG A 140 -0.97 4.70 4.60
N ASP A 141 0.02 3.91 4.24
CA ASP A 141 0.12 2.49 4.57
C ASP A 141 1.45 2.16 5.25
N ILE A 142 1.38 1.27 6.24
CA ILE A 142 2.56 0.75 6.95
C ILE A 142 2.61 -0.75 6.74
N ARG A 143 3.75 -1.23 6.23
CA ARG A 143 4.04 -2.64 5.99
C ARG A 143 5.29 -3.04 6.75
N ARG A 144 5.25 -4.21 7.40
CA ARG A 144 6.41 -4.78 8.10
C ARG A 144 6.81 -6.07 7.44
N PHE A 145 8.11 -6.17 7.16
CA PHE A 145 8.76 -7.33 6.57
C PHE A 145 9.67 -7.97 7.62
N ASP A 146 9.77 -9.29 7.60
CA ASP A 146 10.74 -10.01 8.42
C ASP A 146 12.16 -9.98 7.82
N GLN A 147 13.10 -10.62 8.51
CA GLN A 147 14.49 -10.78 8.05
C GLN A 147 14.67 -11.52 6.71
N TYR A 148 13.61 -12.17 6.22
CA TYR A 148 13.60 -12.89 4.95
C TYR A 148 12.88 -12.09 3.84
N GLY A 149 12.46 -10.85 4.12
CA GLY A 149 11.71 -10.00 3.19
C GLY A 149 10.25 -10.43 3.00
N SER A 150 9.73 -11.31 3.85
CA SER A 150 8.32 -11.73 3.81
C SER A 150 7.44 -10.72 4.55
N LEU A 151 6.34 -10.30 3.92
CA LEU A 151 5.36 -9.40 4.53
C LEU A 151 4.69 -10.10 5.73
N ARG A 152 4.76 -9.48 6.91
CA ARG A 152 4.17 -10.00 8.15
C ARG A 152 2.90 -9.26 8.53
N THR A 153 2.91 -7.94 8.44
CA THR A 153 1.75 -7.11 8.76
C THR A 153 1.65 -5.96 7.78
N GLY A 154 0.44 -5.65 7.32
CA GLY A 154 0.13 -4.45 6.56
C GLY A 154 -1.13 -3.81 7.12
N ARG A 155 -1.14 -2.49 7.29
CA ARG A 155 -2.33 -1.75 7.74
C ARG A 155 -2.41 -0.37 7.12
N SER A 156 -3.63 0.15 7.03
CA SER A 156 -3.85 1.57 6.81
C SER A 156 -3.39 2.34 8.05
N ALA A 157 -2.59 3.37 7.83
CA ALA A 157 -2.16 4.32 8.84
C ALA A 157 -2.56 5.76 8.48
N SER A 158 -3.64 5.87 7.70
CA SER A 158 -4.31 7.13 7.32
C SER A 158 -5.10 7.68 8.51
N THR A 159 -4.40 8.03 9.58
CA THR A 159 -4.97 8.48 10.86
C THR A 159 -5.24 9.98 10.86
N ASP A 160 -6.16 10.39 11.71
CA ASP A 160 -6.54 11.80 11.89
C ASP A 160 -5.34 12.70 12.22
N ASP A 161 -4.55 12.32 13.23
CA ASP A 161 -3.35 13.05 13.65
C ASP A 161 -2.35 13.30 12.52
N PHE A 162 -2.11 12.29 11.68
CA PHE A 162 -1.16 12.39 10.58
C PHE A 162 -1.67 13.37 9.53
N CYS A 163 -2.92 13.22 9.11
CA CYS A 163 -3.51 14.02 8.04
C CYS A 163 -3.73 15.48 8.48
N ALA A 164 -4.16 15.72 9.72
CA ALA A 164 -4.31 17.06 10.28
C ALA A 164 -2.94 17.76 10.49
N ARG A 165 -1.88 17.02 10.83
CA ARG A 165 -0.53 17.57 10.89
C ARG A 165 0.01 17.89 9.49
N PHE A 166 -0.27 17.02 8.52
CA PHE A 166 0.18 17.22 7.13
C PHE A 166 -0.47 18.44 6.51
N GLN A 167 -1.80 18.58 6.66
CA GLN A 167 -2.53 19.74 6.18
C GLN A 167 -1.96 21.05 6.74
N ARG A 168 -1.76 21.14 8.07
CA ARG A 168 -1.19 22.34 8.70
C ARG A 168 0.22 22.67 8.19
N ALA A 169 1.06 21.65 7.97
CA ALA A 169 2.39 21.85 7.42
C ALA A 169 2.31 22.36 5.98
N LEU A 170 1.46 21.74 5.16
CA LEU A 170 1.24 22.15 3.77
C LEU A 170 0.76 23.60 3.68
N ASP A 171 -0.24 23.98 4.49
CA ASP A 171 -0.79 25.34 4.52
C ASP A 171 0.30 26.38 4.84
N ALA A 172 1.25 26.05 5.73
CA ALA A 172 2.37 26.92 6.07
C ALA A 172 3.36 27.10 4.90
N TYR A 173 3.65 26.02 4.16
CA TYR A 173 4.51 26.09 2.98
C TYR A 173 3.86 26.88 1.85
N THR A 174 2.58 26.65 1.58
CA THR A 174 1.85 27.38 0.52
C THR A 174 1.71 28.86 0.84
N ALA A 175 1.47 29.22 2.11
CA ALA A 175 1.40 30.62 2.54
C ALA A 175 2.74 31.36 2.37
N THR A 176 3.86 30.65 2.53
CA THR A 176 5.21 31.21 2.37
C THR A 176 5.58 31.36 0.89
N GLY A 177 5.20 30.40 0.05
CA GLY A 177 5.47 30.43 -1.39
C GLY A 177 4.62 31.43 -2.19
N ASP A 178 3.42 31.76 -1.70
CA ASP A 178 2.51 32.73 -2.34
C ASP A 178 2.75 34.19 -1.89
N SER A 179 3.78 34.46 -1.08
CA SER A 179 4.19 35.84 -0.78
C SER A 179 4.77 36.48 -2.06
N PRO A 180 4.14 37.54 -2.62
CA PRO A 180 4.69 38.22 -3.77
C PRO A 180 6.01 38.88 -3.36
N SER A 181 7.08 38.53 -4.06
CA SER A 181 8.33 39.29 -4.07
C SER A 181 8.20 40.50 -4.99
#